data_AF-A0A3D2JX99-F1
#
_entry.id   AF-A0A3D2JX99-F1
#
_cell.length_a   1.000
_cell.length_b   1.000
_cell.length_c   1.000
_cell.angle_alpha   90.00
_cell.angle_beta   90.00
_cell.angle_gamma   90.00
#
_symmetry.space_group_name_H-M   'P 1'
#
loop_
_entity.id
_entity.type
_entity.pdbx_description
1 polymer ?
#
loop_
_entity_poly.entity_id
_entity_poly.type
_entity_poly.pdbx_seq_one_letter_code
_entity_poly.pdbx_strand_id
1 'polypeptide(L)'
;MAAALGVKFYDEKGEVLEPTPRNLTNCRSIDISDCIDLPEILVACDVENPLLGEDGATRVYGPQKGVGEHDMIPMEDCFNQLIDMTGGQKEAETPGAGAAGGLGFGLLTYCGADLLSGFDLVASETDLLGKIRSADVVITGEGMLDAQTLHGKGPAGVAAMARSEAKKIIAIAGVIEPVARQLFDQTYALHDETRTLDETIRRGEELLVTCVKKLASEL
;
A
#
# COMPACT_ATOMS: atom_id res chain seq x y z
N MET A 1 -14.94 5.80 -10.36
CA MET A 1 -14.61 4.41 -10.75
C MET A 1 -15.88 3.60 -10.99
N ALA A 2 -16.68 3.30 -9.97
CA ALA A 2 -17.91 2.49 -10.07
C ALA A 2 -18.80 2.84 -11.28
N ALA A 3 -19.04 4.13 -11.53
CA ALA A 3 -19.83 4.57 -12.68
C ALA A 3 -19.26 4.17 -14.05
N ALA A 4 -17.92 4.16 -14.18
CA ALA A 4 -17.26 3.72 -15.41
C ALA A 4 -17.29 2.18 -15.58
N LEU A 5 -17.58 1.44 -14.51
CA LEU A 5 -17.72 -0.02 -14.51
C LEU A 5 -19.18 -0.47 -14.75
N GLY A 6 -20.11 0.46 -14.91
CA GLY A 6 -21.52 0.18 -15.20
C GLY A 6 -22.49 0.52 -14.06
N VAL A 7 -22.00 0.92 -12.89
CA VAL A 7 -22.87 1.31 -11.76
C VAL A 7 -23.58 2.63 -12.07
N LYS A 8 -24.90 2.69 -11.93
CA LYS A 8 -25.68 3.91 -12.11
C LYS A 8 -26.19 4.40 -10.76
N PHE A 9 -26.02 5.69 -10.52
CA PHE A 9 -26.52 6.38 -9.34
C PHE A 9 -27.67 7.27 -9.77
N TYR A 10 -28.82 7.16 -9.12
CA TYR A 10 -30.02 7.91 -9.47
C TYR A 10 -30.42 8.88 -8.36
N ASP A 11 -30.95 10.04 -8.74
CA ASP A 11 -31.55 10.99 -7.82
C ASP A 11 -33.01 10.64 -7.46
N GLU A 12 -33.67 11.51 -6.69
CA GLU A 12 -35.08 11.34 -6.29
C GLU A 12 -36.07 11.37 -7.47
N LYS A 13 -35.68 11.96 -8.60
CA LYS A 13 -36.49 12.04 -9.82
C LYS A 13 -36.27 10.83 -10.74
N GLY A 14 -35.33 9.95 -10.41
CA GLY A 14 -34.95 8.81 -11.24
C GLY A 14 -34.00 9.19 -12.38
N GLU A 15 -33.34 10.36 -12.30
CA GLU A 15 -32.34 10.80 -13.27
C GLU A 15 -30.95 10.31 -12.86
N VAL A 16 -30.12 9.94 -13.85
CA VAL A 16 -28.75 9.49 -13.59
C VAL A 16 -27.90 10.67 -13.13
N LEU A 17 -27.25 10.51 -11.98
CA LEU A 17 -26.33 11.49 -11.42
C LEU A 17 -24.99 11.46 -12.15
N GLU A 18 -24.43 12.64 -12.39
CA GLU A 18 -23.02 12.76 -12.74
C GLU A 18 -22.17 12.31 -11.53
N PRO A 19 -21.21 11.38 -11.72
CA PRO A 19 -20.52 10.69 -10.63
C PRO A 19 -19.42 11.54 -9.99
N THR A 20 -19.83 12.64 -9.34
CA THR A 20 -18.96 13.52 -8.55
C THR A 20 -19.30 13.38 -7.07
N PRO A 21 -18.32 13.53 -6.14
CA PRO A 21 -18.59 13.44 -4.70
C PRO A 21 -19.76 14.33 -4.26
N ARG A 22 -19.82 15.57 -4.75
CA ARG A 22 -20.89 16.52 -4.44
C ARG A 22 -22.28 15.98 -4.76
N ASN A 23 -22.44 15.31 -5.89
CA ASN A 23 -23.73 14.82 -6.34
C ASN A 23 -24.18 13.55 -5.61
N LEU A 24 -23.25 12.82 -4.97
CA LEU A 24 -23.57 11.60 -4.23
C LEU A 24 -24.54 11.85 -3.06
N THR A 25 -24.53 13.06 -2.49
CA THR A 25 -25.51 13.49 -1.49
C THR A 25 -26.97 13.37 -1.95
N ASN A 26 -27.19 13.51 -3.27
CA ASN A 26 -28.52 13.43 -3.88
C ASN A 26 -28.90 12.02 -4.31
N CYS A 27 -28.01 11.03 -4.15
CA CYS A 27 -28.27 9.66 -4.57
C CYS A 27 -29.42 9.03 -3.75
N ARG A 28 -30.36 8.39 -4.44
CA ARG A 28 -31.54 7.71 -3.84
C ARG A 28 -31.66 6.25 -4.24
N SER A 29 -31.04 5.84 -5.34
CA SER A 29 -30.93 4.43 -5.70
C SER A 29 -29.65 4.16 -6.49
N ILE A 30 -29.16 2.93 -6.39
CA ILE A 30 -27.99 2.42 -7.08
C ILE A 30 -28.44 1.22 -7.93
N ASP A 31 -28.07 1.21 -9.20
CA ASP A 31 -28.29 0.08 -10.11
C ASP A 31 -26.93 -0.47 -10.55
N ILE A 32 -26.77 -1.78 -10.40
CA ILE A 32 -25.56 -2.54 -10.74
C ILE A 32 -25.82 -3.55 -11.87
N SER A 33 -27.00 -3.52 -12.49
CA SER A 33 -27.39 -4.52 -13.50
C SER A 33 -26.58 -4.46 -14.79
N ASP A 34 -25.99 -3.29 -15.11
CA ASP A 34 -25.11 -3.08 -16.26
C ASP A 34 -23.61 -3.21 -15.90
N CYS A 35 -23.28 -3.67 -14.69
CA CYS A 35 -21.90 -3.92 -14.31
C CYS A 35 -21.29 -5.03 -15.17
N ILE A 36 -20.05 -4.82 -15.60
CA ILE A 36 -19.29 -5.85 -16.31
C ILE A 36 -18.84 -6.94 -15.36
N ASP A 37 -18.78 -8.19 -15.85
CA ASP A 37 -18.12 -9.27 -15.13
C ASP A 37 -16.62 -8.98 -15.06
N LEU A 38 -16.12 -8.84 -13.84
CA LEU A 38 -14.70 -8.62 -13.57
C LEU A 38 -14.01 -9.95 -13.24
N PRO A 39 -12.74 -10.13 -13.66
CA PRO A 39 -11.91 -11.19 -13.10
C PRO A 39 -11.60 -10.91 -11.63
N GLU A 40 -10.88 -11.81 -10.98
CA GLU A 40 -10.29 -11.52 -9.67
C GLU A 40 -9.46 -10.23 -9.72
N ILE A 41 -9.72 -9.33 -8.78
CA ILE A 41 -9.04 -8.05 -8.66
C ILE A 41 -8.25 -8.04 -7.35
N LEU A 42 -6.93 -8.11 -7.46
CA LEU A 42 -6.01 -7.95 -6.34
C LEU A 42 -5.44 -6.53 -6.34
N VAL A 43 -5.44 -5.87 -5.18
CA VAL A 43 -5.03 -4.47 -5.05
C VAL A 43 -3.92 -4.38 -4.01
N ALA A 44 -2.75 -3.89 -4.43
CA ALA A 44 -1.68 -3.52 -3.51
C ALA A 44 -2.10 -2.27 -2.71
N CYS A 45 -2.24 -2.43 -1.39
CA CYS A 45 -2.63 -1.37 -0.47
C CYS A 45 -1.74 -1.39 0.78
N ASP A 46 -0.83 -0.42 0.88
CA ASP A 46 0.11 -0.29 2.00
C ASP A 46 -0.37 0.70 3.08
N VAL A 47 -1.65 1.08 3.05
CA VAL A 47 -2.27 1.93 4.08
C VAL A 47 -3.40 1.15 4.74
N GLU A 48 -3.54 1.32 6.05
CA GLU A 48 -4.56 0.62 6.84
C GLU A 48 -5.78 1.49 7.14
N ASN A 49 -5.74 2.76 6.75
CA ASN A 49 -6.78 3.74 7.04
C ASN A 49 -8.16 3.27 6.55
N PRO A 50 -9.18 3.24 7.42
CA PRO A 50 -10.56 2.95 7.02
C PRO A 50 -11.13 4.08 6.17
N LEU A 51 -12.35 3.92 5.66
CA LEU A 51 -12.99 4.96 4.85
C LEU A 51 -13.26 6.24 5.66
N LEU A 52 -13.77 6.08 6.88
CA LEU A 52 -14.27 7.14 7.76
C LEU A 52 -13.65 7.06 9.16
N GLY A 53 -13.89 8.07 9.99
CA GLY A 53 -13.40 8.15 11.38
C GLY A 53 -12.13 8.99 11.51
N GLU A 54 -11.55 9.03 12.71
CA GLU A 54 -10.38 9.86 13.03
C GLU A 54 -9.18 9.57 12.11
N ASP A 55 -8.95 8.28 11.84
CA ASP A 55 -7.93 7.79 10.91
C ASP A 55 -8.46 7.59 9.48
N GLY A 56 -9.66 8.11 9.16
CA GLY A 56 -10.33 7.91 7.89
C GLY A 56 -9.72 8.71 6.72
N ALA A 57 -10.12 8.34 5.50
CA ALA A 57 -9.59 8.91 4.26
C ALA A 57 -9.64 10.44 4.21
N THR A 58 -10.79 11.02 4.57
CA THR A 58 -11.04 12.46 4.52
C THR A 58 -10.15 13.22 5.50
N ARG A 59 -9.98 12.71 6.72
CA ARG A 59 -9.24 13.41 7.78
C ARG A 59 -7.74 13.30 7.60
N VAL A 60 -7.24 12.12 7.24
CA VAL A 60 -5.81 11.86 7.11
C VAL A 60 -5.26 12.39 5.79
N TYR A 61 -5.98 12.19 4.68
CA TYR A 61 -5.47 12.50 3.34
C TYR A 61 -6.18 13.65 2.63
N GLY A 62 -7.32 14.11 3.13
CA GLY A 62 -8.05 15.26 2.57
C GLY A 62 -7.24 16.57 2.59
N PRO A 63 -6.59 16.97 3.70
CA PRO A 63 -5.89 18.26 3.77
C PRO A 63 -4.81 18.45 2.70
N GLN A 64 -4.01 17.41 2.43
CA GLN A 64 -2.99 17.45 1.36
C GLN A 64 -3.58 17.46 -0.06
N LYS A 65 -4.87 17.12 -0.21
CA LYS A 65 -5.63 17.20 -1.47
C LYS A 65 -6.49 18.47 -1.56
N GLY A 66 -6.35 19.40 -0.61
CA GLY A 66 -7.05 20.68 -0.61
C GLY A 66 -8.43 20.67 0.03
N VAL A 67 -8.78 19.63 0.80
CA VAL A 67 -10.03 19.59 1.58
C VAL A 67 -9.89 20.51 2.79
N GLY A 68 -10.71 21.55 2.85
CA GLY A 68 -10.76 22.45 4.01
C GLY A 68 -11.58 21.86 5.16
N GLU A 69 -11.43 22.40 6.36
CA GLU A 69 -12.17 21.97 7.55
C GLU A 69 -13.70 22.00 7.34
N HIS A 70 -14.19 22.98 6.60
CA HIS A 70 -15.62 23.12 6.27
C HIS A 70 -16.13 22.06 5.27
N ASP A 71 -15.24 21.44 4.51
CA ASP A 71 -15.58 20.43 3.50
C ASP A 71 -15.50 18.99 4.06
N MET A 72 -14.87 18.80 5.22
CA MET A 72 -14.66 17.47 5.81
C MET A 72 -15.98 16.76 6.12
N ILE A 73 -16.89 17.41 6.84
CA ILE A 73 -18.18 16.81 7.22
C ILE A 73 -19.02 16.50 5.98
N PRO A 74 -19.25 17.44 5.03
CA PRO A 74 -19.96 17.11 3.79
C PRO A 74 -19.35 15.94 3.00
N MET A 75 -18.03 15.80 2.98
CA MET A 75 -17.37 14.66 2.33
C MET A 75 -17.61 13.35 3.07
N GLU A 76 -17.51 13.33 4.40
CA GLU A 76 -17.83 12.14 5.19
C GLU A 76 -19.32 11.74 5.04
N ASP A 77 -20.23 12.70 4.96
CA ASP A 77 -21.66 12.45 4.71
C ASP A 77 -21.89 11.77 3.35
N CYS A 78 -21.14 12.14 2.31
CA CYS A 78 -21.20 11.47 1.01
C CYS A 78 -20.81 9.98 1.11
N PHE A 79 -19.76 9.67 1.88
CA PHE A 79 -19.34 8.29 2.10
C PHE A 79 -20.33 7.52 2.96
N ASN A 80 -20.86 8.10 4.04
CA ASN A 80 -21.92 7.49 4.85
C ASN A 80 -23.13 7.10 3.99
N GLN A 81 -23.55 7.98 3.11
CA GLN A 81 -24.64 7.67 2.19
C GLN A 81 -24.32 6.52 1.25
N LEU A 82 -23.10 6.43 0.72
CA LEU A 82 -22.70 5.28 -0.09
C LEU A 82 -22.69 3.98 0.74
N ILE A 83 -22.21 4.02 1.97
CA ILE A 83 -22.20 2.88 2.88
C ILE A 83 -23.63 2.40 3.11
N ASP A 84 -24.55 3.30 3.48
CA ASP A 84 -25.94 2.96 3.76
C ASP A 84 -26.65 2.38 2.53
N MET A 85 -26.42 2.97 1.36
CA MET A 85 -27.04 2.54 0.10
C MET A 85 -26.53 1.19 -0.40
N THR A 86 -25.31 0.81 -0.03
CA THR A 86 -24.67 -0.46 -0.46
C THR A 86 -24.72 -1.54 0.62
N GLY A 87 -25.05 -1.19 1.87
CA GLY A 87 -24.85 -2.09 3.02
C GLY A 87 -23.37 -2.38 3.29
N GLY A 88 -22.48 -1.48 2.84
CA GLY A 88 -21.03 -1.69 2.81
C GLY A 88 -20.30 -1.38 4.12
N GLN A 89 -20.95 -1.52 5.28
CA GLN A 89 -20.34 -1.14 6.57
C GLN A 89 -19.04 -1.93 6.82
N LYS A 90 -19.03 -3.22 6.51
CA LYS A 90 -17.85 -4.07 6.66
C LYS A 90 -16.71 -3.62 5.75
N GLU A 91 -17.02 -3.29 4.51
CA GLU A 91 -16.05 -2.83 3.50
C GLU A 91 -15.48 -1.46 3.89
N ALA A 92 -16.28 -0.57 4.47
CA ALA A 92 -15.83 0.74 4.92
C ALA A 92 -14.87 0.69 6.12
N GLU A 93 -15.03 -0.31 7.00
CA GLU A 93 -14.18 -0.58 8.15
C GLU A 93 -12.94 -1.43 7.81
N THR A 94 -12.90 -2.01 6.61
CA THR A 94 -11.78 -2.85 6.18
C THR A 94 -10.50 -2.01 6.11
N PRO A 95 -9.36 -2.47 6.67
CA PRO A 95 -8.09 -1.77 6.55
C PRO A 95 -7.75 -1.47 5.09
N GLY A 96 -7.46 -0.20 4.79
CA GLY A 96 -7.17 0.26 3.43
C GLY A 96 -8.39 0.67 2.61
N ALA A 97 -9.62 0.58 3.14
CA ALA A 97 -10.82 1.09 2.49
C ALA A 97 -10.72 2.60 2.17
N GLY A 98 -9.99 3.36 2.98
CA GLY A 98 -9.74 4.79 2.76
C GLY A 98 -8.69 5.09 1.69
N ALA A 99 -7.98 4.08 1.18
CA ALA A 99 -6.90 4.26 0.22
C ALA A 99 -7.33 5.07 -1.00
N ALA A 100 -6.42 5.94 -1.44
CA ALA A 100 -6.62 6.87 -2.55
C ALA A 100 -7.89 7.75 -2.45
N GLY A 101 -8.42 8.00 -1.25
CA GLY A 101 -9.63 8.82 -1.05
C GLY A 101 -10.92 8.04 -1.20
N GLY A 102 -10.96 6.81 -0.66
CA GLY A 102 -12.13 5.93 -0.72
C GLY A 102 -12.23 5.06 -1.97
N LEU A 103 -11.17 5.00 -2.77
CA LEU A 103 -11.11 4.05 -3.89
C LEU A 103 -11.05 2.60 -3.39
N GLY A 104 -10.35 2.35 -2.27
CA GLY A 104 -10.30 1.04 -1.63
C GLY A 104 -11.70 0.51 -1.32
N PHE A 105 -12.53 1.32 -0.66
CA PHE A 105 -13.94 1.01 -0.43
C PHE A 105 -14.69 0.74 -1.74
N GLY A 106 -14.52 1.58 -2.76
CA GLY A 106 -15.16 1.36 -4.06
C GLY A 106 -14.77 0.02 -4.72
N LEU A 107 -13.51 -0.40 -4.60
CA LEU A 107 -13.00 -1.66 -5.14
C LEU A 107 -13.56 -2.85 -4.36
N LEU A 108 -13.57 -2.78 -3.02
CA LEU A 108 -14.18 -3.79 -2.16
C LEU A 108 -15.67 -3.97 -2.50
N THR A 109 -16.43 -2.87 -2.51
CA THR A 109 -17.89 -2.90 -2.64
C THR A 109 -18.39 -3.25 -4.03
N TYR A 110 -17.77 -2.71 -5.09
CA TYR A 110 -18.29 -2.86 -6.46
C TYR A 110 -17.52 -3.86 -7.32
N CYS A 111 -16.30 -4.24 -6.93
CA CYS A 111 -15.48 -5.15 -7.72
C CYS A 111 -15.22 -6.48 -7.02
N GLY A 112 -15.61 -6.62 -5.74
CA GLY A 112 -15.25 -7.79 -4.93
C GLY A 112 -13.74 -7.98 -4.82
N ALA A 113 -12.99 -6.88 -4.82
CA ALA A 113 -11.54 -6.91 -4.82
C ALA A 113 -10.98 -7.34 -3.45
N ASP A 114 -9.78 -7.90 -3.45
CA ASP A 114 -9.02 -8.15 -2.23
C ASP A 114 -7.90 -7.10 -2.09
N LEU A 115 -7.88 -6.44 -0.93
CA LEU A 115 -6.79 -5.53 -0.58
C LEU A 115 -5.68 -6.35 0.10
N LEU A 116 -4.50 -6.35 -0.52
CA LEU A 116 -3.33 -7.08 -0.04
C LEU A 116 -2.18 -6.12 0.20
N SER A 117 -1.27 -6.49 1.11
CA SER A 117 0.02 -5.79 1.21
C SER A 117 0.71 -5.80 -0.15
N GLY A 118 1.28 -4.66 -0.57
CA GLY A 118 2.01 -4.59 -1.82
C GLY A 118 3.20 -5.56 -1.85
N PHE A 119 3.84 -5.76 -0.70
CA PHE A 119 4.91 -6.75 -0.58
C PHE A 119 4.40 -8.17 -0.80
N ASP A 120 3.33 -8.58 -0.12
CA ASP A 120 2.79 -9.94 -0.22
C ASP A 120 2.31 -10.25 -1.63
N LEU A 121 1.66 -9.29 -2.30
CA LEU A 121 1.25 -9.42 -3.69
C LEU A 121 2.46 -9.68 -4.60
N VAL A 122 3.50 -8.84 -4.52
CA VAL A 122 4.72 -9.02 -5.35
C VAL A 122 5.45 -10.31 -5.01
N ALA A 123 5.51 -10.68 -3.73
CA ALA A 123 6.17 -11.91 -3.28
C ALA A 123 5.46 -13.15 -3.82
N SER A 124 4.13 -13.15 -3.82
CA SER A 124 3.30 -14.21 -4.40
C SER A 124 3.50 -14.31 -5.91
N GLU A 125 3.32 -13.20 -6.64
CA GLU A 125 3.42 -13.15 -8.11
C GLU A 125 4.81 -13.55 -8.64
N THR A 126 5.86 -13.32 -7.84
CA THR A 126 7.23 -13.65 -8.23
C THR A 126 7.73 -15.01 -7.72
N ASP A 127 6.90 -15.80 -7.04
CA ASP A 127 7.29 -17.01 -6.31
C ASP A 127 8.54 -16.78 -5.43
N LEU A 128 8.53 -15.68 -4.68
CA LEU A 128 9.67 -15.28 -3.87
C LEU A 128 9.97 -16.32 -2.79
N LEU A 129 8.93 -16.90 -2.17
CA LEU A 129 9.10 -17.93 -1.15
C LEU A 129 9.74 -19.20 -1.71
N GLY A 130 9.32 -19.66 -2.90
CA GLY A 130 9.96 -20.79 -3.57
C GLY A 130 11.43 -20.54 -3.88
N LYS A 131 11.76 -19.33 -4.36
CA LYS A 131 13.15 -18.90 -4.58
C LYS A 131 13.97 -18.87 -3.30
N ILE A 132 13.43 -18.30 -2.21
CA ILE A 132 14.07 -18.27 -0.89
C ILE A 132 14.36 -19.68 -0.40
N ARG A 133 13.41 -20.62 -0.52
CA ARG A 133 13.60 -22.02 -0.14
C ARG A 133 14.77 -22.69 -0.85
N SER A 134 14.97 -22.38 -2.12
CA SER A 134 16.06 -22.93 -2.93
C SER A 134 17.42 -22.26 -2.68
N ALA A 135 17.46 -21.08 -2.05
CA ALA A 135 18.68 -20.31 -1.87
C ALA A 135 19.49 -20.75 -0.63
N ASP A 136 20.81 -20.61 -0.68
CA ASP A 136 21.69 -20.77 0.48
C ASP A 136 21.75 -19.49 1.33
N VAL A 137 21.73 -18.33 0.66
CA VAL A 137 21.78 -16.99 1.27
C VAL A 137 20.79 -16.09 0.56
N VAL A 138 20.05 -15.29 1.32
CA VAL A 138 19.16 -14.25 0.81
C VAL A 138 19.80 -12.88 1.06
N ILE A 139 19.84 -12.05 0.02
CA ILE A 139 20.33 -10.66 0.10
C ILE A 139 19.19 -9.73 -0.29
N THR A 140 18.91 -8.72 0.55
CA THR A 140 17.91 -7.68 0.29
C THR A 140 18.47 -6.29 0.54
N GLY A 141 17.69 -5.25 0.25
CA GLY A 141 18.14 -3.87 0.42
C GLY A 141 17.11 -2.82 0.02
N GLU A 142 17.30 -1.60 0.54
CA GLU A 142 16.60 -0.40 0.10
C GLU A 142 17.50 0.84 0.32
N GLY A 143 17.01 2.04 0.00
CA GLY A 143 17.79 3.28 0.17
C GLY A 143 18.15 3.57 1.63
N MET A 144 17.20 3.38 2.53
CA MET A 144 17.37 3.62 3.97
C MET A 144 16.62 2.56 4.76
N LEU A 145 17.33 1.84 5.63
CA LEU A 145 16.74 0.92 6.60
C LEU A 145 16.55 1.65 7.93
N ASP A 146 15.31 1.96 8.27
CA ASP A 146 14.93 2.76 9.44
C ASP A 146 13.82 2.09 10.27
N ALA A 147 13.29 2.80 11.27
CA ALA A 147 12.18 2.31 12.07
C ALA A 147 10.91 2.01 11.24
N GLN A 148 10.71 2.65 10.08
CA GLN A 148 9.57 2.35 9.20
C GLN A 148 9.76 1.03 8.46
N THR A 149 11.00 0.63 8.16
CA THR A 149 11.28 -0.68 7.57
C THR A 149 10.72 -1.81 8.44
N LEU A 150 10.77 -1.66 9.78
CA LEU A 150 10.22 -2.64 10.73
C LEU A 150 8.71 -2.88 10.56
N HIS A 151 7.98 -1.91 10.01
CA HIS A 151 6.52 -1.99 9.84
C HIS A 151 6.11 -2.70 8.55
N GLY A 152 6.85 -3.71 8.12
CA GLY A 152 6.41 -4.61 7.03
C GLY A 152 6.72 -4.13 5.60
N LYS A 153 7.69 -3.22 5.43
CA LYS A 153 8.18 -2.86 4.07
C LYS A 153 8.98 -4.00 3.44
N GLY A 154 9.29 -3.84 2.15
CA GLY A 154 10.00 -4.82 1.31
C GLY A 154 11.12 -5.58 2.03
N PRO A 155 12.20 -4.94 2.55
CA PRO A 155 13.29 -5.66 3.20
C PRO A 155 12.89 -6.44 4.46
N ALA A 156 11.96 -5.92 5.27
CA ALA A 156 11.48 -6.63 6.45
C ALA A 156 10.62 -7.84 6.09
N GLY A 157 9.78 -7.72 5.06
CA GLY A 157 9.03 -8.85 4.50
C GLY A 157 9.96 -9.97 3.99
N VAL A 158 11.01 -9.60 3.23
CA VAL A 158 12.03 -10.57 2.77
C VAL A 158 12.73 -11.23 3.96
N ALA A 159 13.09 -10.46 4.99
CA ALA A 159 13.72 -11.00 6.19
C ALA A 159 12.81 -11.97 6.95
N ALA A 160 11.54 -11.64 7.11
CA ALA A 160 10.55 -12.50 7.75
C ALA A 160 10.39 -13.83 6.99
N MET A 161 10.24 -13.77 5.66
CA MET A 161 10.16 -14.97 4.81
C MET A 161 11.43 -15.82 4.89
N ALA A 162 12.61 -15.21 4.75
CA ALA A 162 13.88 -15.91 4.85
C ALA A 162 14.06 -16.61 6.21
N ARG A 163 13.70 -15.95 7.31
CA ARG A 163 13.77 -16.53 8.66
C ARG A 163 12.78 -17.68 8.84
N SER A 164 11.57 -17.57 8.29
CA SER A 164 10.58 -18.66 8.35
C SER A 164 11.07 -19.94 7.65
N GLU A 165 11.95 -19.80 6.66
CA GLU A 165 12.58 -20.88 5.91
C GLU A 165 14.01 -21.21 6.42
N ALA A 166 14.38 -20.68 7.60
CA ALA A 166 15.69 -20.84 8.22
C ALA A 166 16.89 -20.48 7.30
N LYS A 167 16.71 -19.48 6.43
CA LYS A 167 17.73 -18.98 5.51
C LYS A 167 18.51 -17.83 6.12
N LYS A 168 19.82 -17.80 5.84
CA LYS A 168 20.68 -16.65 6.18
C LYS A 168 20.20 -15.43 5.40
N ILE A 169 19.95 -14.32 6.10
CA ILE A 169 19.47 -13.07 5.50
C ILE A 169 20.48 -11.93 5.74
N ILE A 170 20.87 -11.27 4.65
CA ILE A 170 21.82 -10.16 4.65
C ILE A 170 21.15 -8.93 4.03
N ALA A 171 21.34 -7.76 4.64
CA ALA A 171 20.87 -6.50 4.09
C ALA A 171 22.02 -5.61 3.62
N ILE A 172 21.85 -5.00 2.44
CA ILE A 172 22.71 -3.93 1.94
C ILE A 172 21.84 -2.71 1.67
N ALA A 173 22.17 -1.57 2.27
CA ALA A 173 21.36 -0.36 2.11
C ALA A 173 22.22 0.90 2.05
N GLY A 174 21.65 1.98 1.51
CA GLY A 174 22.31 3.28 1.50
C GLY A 174 22.69 3.71 2.92
N VAL A 175 21.67 3.83 3.78
CA VAL A 175 21.81 4.16 5.21
C VAL A 175 21.15 3.09 6.06
N ILE A 176 21.73 2.79 7.24
CA ILE A 176 21.18 1.79 8.17
C ILE A 176 21.14 2.36 9.59
N GLU A 177 19.92 2.56 10.10
CA GLU A 177 19.70 2.88 11.50
C GLU A 177 19.90 1.65 12.40
N PRO A 178 20.38 1.83 13.65
CA PRO A 178 20.59 0.72 14.58
C PRO A 178 19.36 -0.18 14.77
N VAL A 179 18.17 0.41 14.79
CA VAL A 179 16.92 -0.33 15.06
C VAL A 179 16.57 -1.33 13.96
N ALA A 180 16.96 -1.07 12.71
CA ALA A 180 16.65 -1.96 11.59
C ALA A 180 17.61 -3.16 11.51
N ARG A 181 18.81 -3.07 12.10
CA ARG A 181 19.84 -4.13 12.04
C ARG A 181 19.37 -5.45 12.63
N GLN A 182 18.50 -5.42 13.63
CA GLN A 182 18.01 -6.61 14.32
C GLN A 182 17.22 -7.58 13.42
N LEU A 183 16.72 -7.11 12.27
CA LEU A 183 15.99 -7.95 11.33
C LEU A 183 16.89 -8.90 10.55
N PHE A 184 18.18 -8.59 10.42
CA PHE A 184 19.10 -9.26 9.50
C PHE A 184 20.25 -9.92 10.25
N ASP A 185 20.83 -10.99 9.69
CA ASP A 185 21.98 -11.65 10.30
C ASP A 185 23.27 -10.84 10.08
N GLN A 186 23.36 -10.13 8.96
CA GLN A 186 24.45 -9.21 8.63
C GLN A 186 23.89 -7.98 7.88
N THR A 187 24.52 -6.83 8.08
CA THR A 187 24.14 -5.57 7.41
C THR A 187 25.34 -4.80 6.90
N TYR A 188 25.24 -4.22 5.70
CA TYR A 188 26.26 -3.37 5.10
C TYR A 188 25.65 -2.04 4.65
N ALA A 189 26.15 -0.93 5.20
CA ALA A 189 25.76 0.41 4.78
C ALA A 189 26.70 0.91 3.67
N LEU A 190 26.15 1.52 2.62
CA LEU A 190 26.93 2.14 1.54
C LEU A 190 27.42 3.55 1.92
N HIS A 191 26.64 4.25 2.74
CA HIS A 191 26.98 5.54 3.29
C HIS A 191 27.93 5.39 4.49
N ASP A 192 28.93 6.27 4.56
CA ASP A 192 29.81 6.45 5.70
C ASP A 192 30.05 7.96 5.94
N GLU A 193 30.59 8.32 7.11
CA GLU A 193 30.84 9.71 7.51
C GLU A 193 31.92 10.42 6.67
N THR A 194 32.60 9.71 5.76
CA THR A 194 33.68 10.28 4.94
C THR A 194 33.16 10.98 3.69
N ARG A 195 31.85 10.84 3.39
CA ARG A 195 31.21 11.39 2.19
C ARG A 195 29.87 12.01 2.53
N THR A 196 29.37 12.87 1.66
CA THR A 196 28.00 13.40 1.76
C THR A 196 26.96 12.37 1.27
N LEU A 197 25.69 12.57 1.64
CA LEU A 197 24.59 11.75 1.11
C LEU A 197 24.43 11.89 -0.40
N ASP A 198 24.56 13.11 -0.95
CA ASP A 198 24.48 13.36 -2.40
C ASP A 198 25.57 12.61 -3.17
N GLU A 199 26.81 12.63 -2.67
CA GLU A 199 27.90 11.84 -3.25
C GLU A 199 27.64 10.33 -3.16
N THR A 200 27.04 9.86 -2.05
CA THR A 200 26.69 8.44 -1.87
C THR A 200 25.62 8.02 -2.89
N ILE A 201 24.59 8.84 -3.10
CA ILE A 201 23.54 8.58 -4.08
C ILE A 201 24.13 8.53 -5.49
N ARG A 202 24.99 9.52 -5.86
CA ARG A 202 25.64 9.55 -7.18
C ARG A 202 26.54 8.36 -7.45
N ARG A 203 27.17 7.82 -6.41
CA ARG A 203 28.08 6.65 -6.50
C ARG A 203 27.41 5.34 -6.10
N GLY A 204 26.08 5.29 -5.99
CA GLY A 204 25.35 4.15 -5.44
C GLY A 204 25.71 2.81 -6.08
N GLU A 205 25.79 2.77 -7.42
CA GLU A 205 26.19 1.56 -8.16
C GLU A 205 27.61 1.10 -7.82
N GLU A 206 28.59 2.00 -7.87
CA GLU A 206 30.00 1.72 -7.58
C GLU A 206 30.17 1.18 -6.14
N LEU A 207 29.52 1.84 -5.18
CA LEU A 207 29.57 1.48 -3.78
C LEU A 207 28.89 0.12 -3.53
N LEU A 208 27.75 -0.13 -4.16
CA LEU A 208 27.04 -1.41 -4.07
C LEU A 208 27.91 -2.55 -4.62
N VAL A 209 28.52 -2.39 -5.81
CA VAL A 209 29.41 -3.39 -6.40
C VAL A 209 30.61 -3.67 -5.49
N THR A 210 31.20 -2.62 -4.93
CA THR A 210 32.35 -2.75 -4.02
C THR A 210 31.96 -3.50 -2.74
N CYS A 211 30.80 -3.16 -2.17
CA CYS A 211 30.25 -3.83 -1.00
C CYS A 211 29.98 -5.31 -1.26
N VAL A 212 29.30 -5.64 -2.36
CA VAL A 212 28.98 -7.03 -2.73
C VAL A 212 30.25 -7.85 -2.99
N LYS A 213 31.29 -7.28 -3.62
CA LYS A 213 32.58 -7.96 -3.79
C LYS A 213 33.23 -8.32 -2.46
N LYS A 214 33.15 -7.43 -1.46
CA LYS A 214 33.66 -7.70 -0.11
C LYS A 214 32.83 -8.79 0.56
N LEU A 215 31.50 -8.68 0.54
CA LEU A 215 30.60 -9.68 1.09
C LEU A 215 30.85 -11.08 0.49
N ALA A 216 31.03 -11.17 -0.84
CA ALA A 216 31.30 -12.44 -1.50
C ALA A 216 32.60 -13.12 -1.04
N SER A 217 33.56 -12.38 -0.48
CA SER A 217 34.77 -12.96 0.12
C SER A 217 34.58 -13.45 1.56
N GLU A 218 33.46 -13.10 2.19
CA GLU A 218 33.10 -13.44 3.57
C GLU A 218 32.05 -14.58 3.65
N LEU A 219 31.48 -14.98 2.51
CA LEU A 219 30.54 -16.09 2.34
C LEU A 219 31.27 -17.39 1.98
#